data_AF-A0A357N782-F1
#
_entry.id   AF-A0A357N782-F1
#
_cell.length_a   1.000
_cell.length_b   1.000
_cell.length_c   1.000
_cell.angle_alpha   90.00
_cell.angle_beta   90.00
_cell.angle_gamma   90.00
#
_symmetry.space_group_name_H-M   'P 1'
#
loop_
_entity.id
_entity.type
_entity.pdbx_description
1 polymer ?
#
loop_
_entity_poly.entity_id
_entity_poly.type
_entity_poly.pdbx_seq_one_letter_code
_entity_poly.pdbx_strand_id
1 'polypeptide(L)'
;PQPLAVEDPRPALQSAAADLSMAVREHGEQFFLDLCEAVDNKWINGVSYKLGWLHPLGRQLLAWAARGDASELMKDGHLQALLPEALVAKTNKKFGDRTPSSPLQAPLQRYVALLGQREEWLRAAALNFLHSLREEATQRLAMLKRTRRVQTYDDLIDGVAHALGGAQRLDLVRKLRLQYRIALVDEFQDTDDRQWGIFHTVFGDSPEVRELGLPPALFLIG
;
A
#
# COMPACT_ATOMS: atom_id res chain seq x y z
N PRO A 1 11.58 5.95 1.97
CA PRO A 1 10.20 6.50 2.07
C PRO A 1 9.80 6.48 3.54
N GLN A 2 9.18 7.54 4.06
CA GLN A 2 8.75 7.52 5.46
C GLN A 2 7.67 6.44 5.65
N PRO A 3 7.76 5.64 6.72
CA PRO A 3 6.77 4.62 6.99
C PRO A 3 5.41 5.28 7.20
N LEU A 4 4.38 4.76 6.56
CA LEU A 4 3.01 5.19 6.82
C LEU A 4 2.68 4.84 8.27
N ALA A 5 2.42 5.86 9.10
CA ALA A 5 1.92 5.67 10.45
C ALA A 5 0.44 5.29 10.36
N VAL A 6 0.14 4.01 10.55
CA VAL A 6 -1.24 3.51 10.54
C VAL A 6 -1.50 2.81 11.87
N GLU A 7 -2.49 3.33 12.59
CA GLU A 7 -2.97 2.77 13.85
C GLU A 7 -3.49 1.34 13.62
N ASP A 8 -3.15 0.41 14.51
CA ASP A 8 -3.54 -0.99 14.40
C ASP A 8 -5.02 -1.17 14.79
N PRO A 9 -5.92 -1.50 13.85
CA PRO A 9 -7.35 -1.60 14.13
C PRO A 9 -7.73 -2.94 14.77
N ARG A 10 -6.80 -3.91 14.91
CA ARG A 10 -7.11 -5.27 15.39
C ARG A 10 -7.73 -5.31 16.80
N PRO A 11 -7.26 -4.54 17.81
CA PRO A 11 -7.88 -4.55 19.13
C PRO A 11 -9.31 -4.00 19.11
N ALA A 12 -9.54 -2.91 18.37
CA ALA A 12 -10.86 -2.33 18.19
C ALA A 12 -11.80 -3.30 17.44
N LEU A 13 -11.29 -4.00 16.43
CA LEU A 13 -12.03 -4.99 15.66
C LEU A 13 -12.44 -6.20 16.52
N GLN A 14 -11.58 -6.68 17.42
CA GLN A 14 -11.92 -7.76 18.34
C GLN A 14 -13.04 -7.35 19.31
N SER A 15 -12.99 -6.12 19.85
CA SER A 15 -14.09 -5.56 20.65
C SER A 15 -15.38 -5.51 19.84
N ALA A 16 -15.35 -4.97 18.62
CA ALA A 16 -16.54 -4.89 17.77
C ALA A 16 -17.08 -6.28 17.37
N ALA A 17 -16.22 -7.28 17.19
CA ALA A 17 -16.62 -8.65 16.93
C ALA A 17 -17.35 -9.26 18.13
N ALA A 18 -16.89 -9.00 19.35
CA ALA A 18 -17.57 -9.43 20.57
C ALA A 18 -18.94 -8.77 20.72
N ASP A 19 -19.02 -7.45 20.52
CA ASP A 19 -20.28 -6.68 20.57
C ASP A 19 -21.29 -7.20 19.54
N LEU A 20 -20.84 -7.44 18.30
CA LEU A 20 -21.67 -7.97 17.23
C LEU A 20 -22.12 -9.41 17.53
N SER A 21 -21.24 -10.27 18.03
CA SER A 21 -21.57 -11.64 18.42
C SER A 21 -22.67 -11.69 19.50
N MET A 22 -22.63 -10.77 20.47
CA MET A 22 -23.70 -10.64 21.45
C MET A 22 -25.02 -10.20 20.80
N ALA A 23 -25.00 -9.13 20.01
CA ALA A 23 -26.21 -8.61 19.39
C ALA A 23 -26.86 -9.57 18.39
N VAL A 24 -26.05 -10.36 17.65
CA VAL A 24 -26.55 -11.40 16.75
C VAL A 24 -27.20 -12.55 17.52
N ARG A 25 -26.65 -12.95 18.68
CA ARG A 25 -27.29 -13.98 19.53
C ARG A 25 -28.64 -13.52 20.07
N GLU A 26 -28.79 -12.24 20.36
CA GLU A 26 -30.02 -11.69 20.94
C GLU A 26 -31.08 -11.34 19.88
N HIS A 27 -30.68 -10.78 18.74
CA HIS A 27 -31.61 -10.19 17.76
C HIS A 27 -31.49 -10.77 16.35
N GLY A 28 -30.50 -11.65 16.11
CA GLY A 28 -30.18 -12.14 14.76
C GLY A 28 -31.31 -12.94 14.13
N GLU A 29 -31.90 -13.89 14.86
CA GLU A 29 -32.95 -14.75 14.32
C GLU A 29 -34.16 -13.93 13.86
N GLN A 30 -34.68 -13.04 14.73
CA GLN A 30 -35.80 -12.18 14.40
C GLN A 30 -35.48 -11.27 13.22
N PHE A 31 -34.29 -10.66 13.19
CA PHE A 31 -33.89 -9.79 12.09
C PHE A 31 -33.87 -10.50 10.72
N PHE A 32 -33.37 -11.74 10.66
CA PHE A 32 -33.39 -12.50 9.41
C PHE A 32 -34.79 -12.96 9.02
N LEU A 33 -35.68 -13.24 9.98
CA LEU A 33 -37.10 -13.49 9.70
C LEU A 33 -37.76 -12.26 9.09
N ASP A 34 -37.58 -11.08 9.70
CA ASP A 34 -38.13 -9.81 9.21
C ASP A 34 -37.60 -9.47 7.80
N LEU A 35 -36.32 -9.76 7.53
CA LEU A 35 -35.73 -9.59 6.20
C LEU A 35 -36.35 -10.53 5.16
N CYS A 36 -36.56 -11.80 5.52
CA CYS A 36 -37.21 -12.76 4.61
C CYS A 36 -38.66 -12.35 4.33
N GLU A 37 -39.41 -11.95 5.37
CA GLU A 37 -40.78 -11.45 5.23
C GLU A 37 -40.83 -10.21 4.33
N ALA A 38 -39.88 -9.28 4.47
CA ALA A 38 -39.81 -8.09 3.62
C ALA A 38 -39.52 -8.43 2.15
N VAL A 39 -38.74 -9.48 1.87
CA VAL A 39 -38.48 -9.97 0.51
C VAL A 39 -39.74 -10.62 -0.07
N ASP A 40 -40.41 -11.50 0.68
CA ASP A 40 -41.60 -12.21 0.24
C ASP A 40 -42.78 -11.25 -0.04
N ASN A 41 -42.95 -10.24 0.81
CA ASN A 41 -43.96 -9.19 0.64
C ASN A 41 -43.57 -8.10 -0.38
N LYS A 42 -42.38 -8.20 -1.00
CA LYS A 42 -41.85 -7.24 -1.97
C LYS A 42 -41.73 -5.81 -1.42
N TRP A 43 -41.49 -5.67 -0.12
CA TRP A 43 -41.16 -4.39 0.51
C TRP A 43 -39.74 -3.98 0.15
N ILE A 44 -38.83 -4.95 0.09
CA ILE A 44 -37.45 -4.76 -0.36
C ILE A 44 -37.22 -5.39 -1.74
N ASN A 45 -36.23 -4.86 -2.48
CA ASN A 45 -35.87 -5.37 -3.79
C ASN A 45 -35.32 -6.81 -3.71
N GLY A 46 -36.14 -7.81 -4.07
CA GLY A 46 -35.76 -9.22 -4.07
C GLY A 46 -34.68 -9.63 -5.10
N VAL A 47 -34.33 -8.76 -6.06
CA VAL A 47 -33.16 -8.98 -6.95
C VAL A 47 -31.86 -8.65 -6.21
N SER A 48 -31.89 -7.64 -5.35
CA SER A 48 -30.75 -7.29 -4.49
C SER A 48 -30.68 -8.25 -3.30
N TYR A 49 -31.80 -8.52 -2.63
CA TYR A 49 -31.93 -9.41 -1.47
C TYR A 49 -32.49 -10.77 -1.87
N LYS A 50 -31.73 -11.49 -2.68
CA LYS A 50 -32.12 -12.86 -3.08
C LYS A 50 -31.99 -13.78 -1.87
N LEU A 51 -33.03 -14.54 -1.59
CA LEU A 51 -33.04 -15.58 -0.56
C LEU A 51 -31.88 -16.59 -0.71
N GLY A 52 -31.41 -16.80 -1.94
CA GLY A 52 -30.28 -17.68 -2.26
C GLY A 52 -28.94 -17.30 -1.59
N TRP A 53 -28.70 -16.01 -1.30
CA TRP A 53 -27.53 -15.59 -0.50
C TRP A 53 -27.91 -15.19 0.92
N LEU A 54 -29.14 -14.69 1.12
CA LEU A 54 -29.61 -14.23 2.42
C LEU A 54 -29.72 -15.37 3.45
N HIS A 55 -30.27 -16.53 3.06
CA HIS A 55 -30.38 -17.68 3.96
C HIS A 55 -29.02 -18.27 4.37
N PRO A 56 -28.06 -18.52 3.44
CA PRO A 56 -26.70 -18.91 3.83
C PRO A 56 -26.04 -17.89 4.75
N LEU A 57 -26.15 -16.59 4.44
CA LEU A 57 -25.56 -15.53 5.24
C LEU A 57 -26.10 -15.51 6.67
N GLY A 58 -27.43 -15.60 6.83
CA GLY A 58 -28.05 -15.64 8.15
C GLY A 58 -27.59 -16.84 8.98
N ARG A 59 -27.57 -18.03 8.38
CA ARG A 59 -27.04 -19.25 9.04
C ARG A 59 -25.58 -19.10 9.44
N GLN A 60 -24.75 -18.55 8.56
CA GLN A 60 -23.33 -18.33 8.85
C GLN A 60 -23.12 -17.32 9.98
N LEU A 61 -23.84 -16.20 9.96
CA LEU A 61 -23.72 -15.14 10.97
C LEU A 61 -24.21 -15.62 12.34
N LEU A 62 -25.34 -16.34 12.40
CA LEU A 62 -25.85 -16.96 13.62
C LEU A 62 -24.88 -18.03 14.16
N ALA A 63 -24.39 -18.92 13.30
CA ALA A 63 -23.43 -19.96 13.70
C ALA A 63 -22.10 -19.35 14.18
N TRP A 64 -21.62 -18.29 13.53
CA TRP A 64 -20.44 -17.55 13.96
C TRP A 64 -20.65 -16.93 15.35
N ALA A 65 -21.78 -16.25 15.56
CA ALA A 65 -22.09 -15.63 16.83
C ALA A 65 -22.25 -16.67 17.96
N ALA A 66 -22.80 -17.85 17.66
CA ALA A 66 -22.95 -18.96 18.60
C ALA A 66 -21.61 -19.56 19.06
N ARG A 67 -20.55 -19.51 18.24
CA ARG A 67 -19.20 -19.94 18.65
C ARG A 67 -18.63 -19.07 19.77
N GLY A 68 -19.01 -17.79 19.83
CA GLY A 68 -18.57 -16.86 20.86
C GLY A 68 -17.06 -16.53 20.83
N ASP A 69 -16.37 -16.87 19.73
CA ASP A 69 -14.95 -16.60 19.56
C ASP A 69 -14.75 -15.30 18.75
N ALA A 70 -14.41 -14.21 19.45
CA ALA A 70 -14.14 -12.92 18.85
C ALA A 70 -12.80 -12.85 18.08
N SER A 71 -11.96 -13.89 18.17
CA SER A 71 -10.70 -13.98 17.40
C SER A 71 -10.94 -14.47 15.97
N GLU A 72 -12.01 -15.24 15.75
CA GLU A 72 -12.42 -15.71 14.44
C GLU A 72 -13.28 -14.63 13.75
N LEU A 73 -12.72 -13.92 12.78
CA LEU A 73 -13.45 -12.86 12.08
C LEU A 73 -14.39 -13.44 11.02
N MET A 74 -15.67 -13.05 11.07
CA MET A 74 -16.63 -13.30 10.00
C MET A 74 -16.30 -12.40 8.80
N LYS A 75 -16.12 -13.01 7.63
CA LYS A 75 -15.84 -12.31 6.36
C LYS A 75 -16.84 -12.75 5.30
N ASP A 76 -17.79 -11.87 4.99
CA ASP A 76 -18.68 -12.00 3.85
C ASP A 76 -18.95 -10.62 3.26
N GLY A 77 -18.92 -10.52 1.93
CA GLY A 77 -19.15 -9.26 1.22
C GLY A 77 -20.56 -8.71 1.41
N HIS A 78 -21.53 -9.56 1.74
CA HIS A 78 -22.93 -9.17 1.94
C HIS A 78 -23.21 -8.59 3.33
N LEU A 79 -22.25 -8.58 4.27
CA LEU A 79 -22.44 -7.91 5.56
C LEU A 79 -22.81 -6.43 5.38
N GLN A 80 -22.23 -5.77 4.38
CA GLN A 80 -22.53 -4.38 4.04
C GLN A 80 -23.99 -4.18 3.60
N ALA A 81 -24.62 -5.22 3.04
CA ALA A 81 -26.02 -5.17 2.60
C ALA A 81 -27.00 -5.22 3.79
N LEU A 82 -26.58 -5.61 4.99
CA LEU A 82 -27.44 -5.63 6.17
C LEU A 82 -27.46 -4.30 6.94
N LEU A 83 -26.64 -3.32 6.50
CA LEU A 83 -26.58 -1.99 7.11
C LEU A 83 -27.86 -1.20 6.85
N PRO A 84 -28.26 -0.30 7.78
CA PRO A 84 -29.50 0.47 7.64
C PRO A 84 -29.59 1.23 6.32
N GLU A 85 -28.50 1.87 5.90
CA GLU A 85 -28.44 2.67 4.67
C GLU A 85 -28.62 1.79 3.42
N ALA A 86 -28.06 0.57 3.43
CA ALA A 86 -28.18 -0.39 2.34
C ALA A 86 -29.58 -0.99 2.24
N LEU A 87 -30.25 -1.24 3.37
CA LEU A 87 -31.64 -1.68 3.41
C LEU A 87 -32.57 -0.58 2.90
N VAL A 88 -32.49 0.63 3.47
CA VAL A 88 -33.32 1.78 3.08
C VAL A 88 -33.18 2.10 1.60
N ALA A 89 -31.96 2.06 1.05
CA ALA A 89 -31.72 2.31 -0.37
C ALA A 89 -32.37 1.29 -1.31
N LYS A 90 -32.73 0.11 -0.79
CA LYS A 90 -33.31 -1.01 -1.56
C LYS A 90 -34.75 -1.33 -1.14
N THR A 91 -35.27 -0.69 -0.10
CA THR A 91 -36.69 -0.68 0.22
C THR A 91 -37.45 0.16 -0.80
N ASN A 92 -38.60 -0.34 -1.24
CA ASN A 92 -39.51 0.39 -2.09
C ASN A 92 -40.05 1.62 -1.35
N LYS A 93 -40.06 2.79 -2.00
CA LYS A 93 -40.52 4.07 -1.42
C LYS A 93 -41.92 3.99 -0.79
N LYS A 94 -42.81 3.13 -1.29
CA LYS A 94 -44.16 2.93 -0.74
C LYS A 94 -44.19 2.23 0.62
N PHE A 95 -43.10 1.56 0.99
CA PHE A 95 -42.99 0.70 2.17
C PHE A 95 -41.79 1.12 3.04
N GLY A 96 -41.41 2.40 3.05
CA GLY A 96 -40.27 2.89 3.84
C GLY A 96 -40.36 2.52 5.32
N ASP A 97 -41.56 2.65 5.90
CA ASP A 97 -41.86 2.31 7.30
C ASP A 97 -41.81 0.80 7.60
N ARG A 98 -41.70 -0.04 6.56
CA ARG A 98 -41.58 -1.51 6.64
C ARG A 98 -40.15 -1.99 6.40
N THR A 99 -39.18 -1.08 6.39
CA THR A 99 -37.77 -1.47 6.28
C THR A 99 -37.36 -2.23 7.55
N PRO A 100 -36.84 -3.47 7.44
CA PRO A 100 -36.36 -4.21 8.60
C PRO A 100 -35.26 -3.43 9.33
N SER A 101 -35.37 -3.35 10.65
CA SER A 101 -34.36 -2.73 11.51
C SER A 101 -34.11 -3.60 12.72
N SER A 102 -32.89 -3.56 13.26
CA SER A 102 -32.53 -4.34 14.43
C SER A 102 -31.40 -3.68 15.22
N PRO A 103 -31.39 -3.81 16.56
CA PRO A 103 -30.28 -3.33 17.39
C PRO A 103 -28.91 -3.92 16.99
N LEU A 104 -28.87 -5.06 16.30
CA LEU A 104 -27.61 -5.66 15.81
C LEU A 104 -26.94 -4.86 14.69
N GLN A 105 -27.66 -3.94 14.03
CA GLN A 105 -27.11 -3.16 12.92
C GLN A 105 -26.06 -2.13 13.37
N ALA A 106 -26.19 -1.57 14.57
CA ALA A 106 -25.20 -0.64 15.12
C ALA A 106 -23.82 -1.30 15.36
N PRO A 107 -23.70 -2.43 16.08
CA PRO A 107 -22.42 -3.14 16.19
C PRO A 107 -21.95 -3.71 14.84
N LEU A 108 -22.87 -4.08 13.93
CA LEU A 108 -22.50 -4.52 12.58
C LEU A 108 -21.82 -3.40 11.78
N GLN A 109 -22.35 -2.18 11.83
CA GLN A 109 -21.77 -1.02 11.15
C GLN A 109 -20.35 -0.75 11.64
N ARG A 110 -20.15 -0.78 12.97
CA ARG A 110 -18.82 -0.64 13.59
C ARG A 110 -17.87 -1.75 13.12
N TYR A 111 -18.33 -3.00 13.13
CA TYR A 111 -17.56 -4.17 12.71
C TYR A 111 -17.12 -4.08 11.24
N VAL A 112 -18.03 -3.75 10.33
CA VAL A 112 -17.77 -3.59 8.90
C VAL A 112 -16.77 -2.46 8.64
N ALA A 113 -16.92 -1.32 9.32
CA ALA A 113 -15.97 -0.20 9.18
C ALA A 113 -14.55 -0.60 9.61
N LEU A 114 -14.42 -1.33 10.72
CA LEU A 114 -13.14 -1.82 11.23
C LEU A 114 -12.52 -2.92 10.35
N LEU A 115 -13.33 -3.75 9.68
CA LEU A 115 -12.84 -4.66 8.64
C LEU A 115 -12.18 -3.89 7.49
N GLY A 116 -12.80 -2.79 7.04
CA GLY A 116 -12.23 -1.91 6.03
C GLY A 116 -10.91 -1.27 6.47
N GLN A 117 -10.86 -0.69 7.67
CA GLN A 117 -9.63 -0.12 8.24
C GLN A 117 -8.51 -1.15 8.36
N ARG A 118 -8.83 -2.40 8.71
CA ARG A 118 -7.86 -3.50 8.77
C ARG A 118 -7.26 -3.81 7.40
N GLU A 119 -8.05 -3.77 6.33
CA GLU A 119 -7.51 -3.97 4.98
C GLU A 119 -6.56 -2.83 4.57
N GLU A 120 -6.93 -1.59 4.85
CA GLU A 120 -6.08 -0.43 4.59
C GLU A 120 -4.77 -0.49 5.39
N TRP A 121 -4.87 -0.86 6.67
CA TRP A 121 -3.71 -1.08 7.53
C TRP A 121 -2.79 -2.19 7.00
N LEU A 122 -3.35 -3.33 6.57
CA LEU A 122 -2.56 -4.42 5.98
C LEU A 122 -1.85 -4.00 4.69
N ARG A 123 -2.52 -3.21 3.83
CA ARG A 123 -1.92 -2.67 2.60
C ARG A 123 -0.76 -1.73 2.93
N ALA A 124 -0.93 -0.82 3.88
CA ALA A 124 0.12 0.09 4.32
C ALA A 124 1.30 -0.65 4.98
N ALA A 125 1.02 -1.64 5.83
CA ALA A 125 2.02 -2.47 6.47
C ALA A 125 2.84 -3.27 5.43
N ALA A 126 2.19 -3.84 4.42
CA ALA A 126 2.86 -4.54 3.33
C ALA A 126 3.79 -3.61 2.53
N LEU A 127 3.35 -2.39 2.24
CA LEU A 127 4.18 -1.40 1.54
C LEU A 127 5.41 -1.00 2.37
N ASN A 128 5.22 -0.73 3.67
CA ASN A 128 6.31 -0.42 4.59
C ASN A 128 7.32 -1.59 4.64
N PHE A 129 6.83 -2.83 4.71
CA PHE A 129 7.67 -4.04 4.72
C PHE A 129 8.47 -4.21 3.41
N LEU A 130 7.86 -3.95 2.25
CA LEU A 130 8.58 -4.02 0.96
C LEU A 130 9.69 -2.97 0.88
N HIS A 131 9.46 -1.76 1.41
CA HIS A 131 10.49 -0.72 1.46
C HIS A 131 11.64 -1.10 2.40
N SER A 132 11.35 -1.62 3.59
CA SER A 132 12.40 -2.07 4.52
C SER A 132 13.19 -3.25 3.95
N LEU A 133 12.50 -4.21 3.33
CA LEU A 133 13.13 -5.37 2.70
C LEU A 133 14.06 -4.95 1.55
N ARG A 134 13.63 -4.01 0.71
CA ARG A 134 14.45 -3.46 -0.38
C ARG A 134 15.71 -2.78 0.16
N GLU A 135 15.57 -1.96 1.19
CA GLU A 135 16.70 -1.26 1.81
C GLU A 135 17.71 -2.25 2.40
N GLU A 136 17.23 -3.25 3.16
CA GLU A 136 18.08 -4.32 3.71
C GLU A 136 18.75 -5.15 2.61
N ALA A 137 18.01 -5.54 1.57
CA ALA A 137 18.54 -6.29 0.44
C ALA A 137 19.64 -5.52 -0.29
N THR A 138 19.46 -4.20 -0.48
CA THR A 138 20.44 -3.33 -1.14
C THR A 138 21.71 -3.23 -0.31
N GLN A 139 21.58 -3.01 1.00
CA GLN A 139 22.72 -2.97 1.93
C GLN A 139 23.47 -4.30 1.97
N ARG A 140 22.74 -5.41 2.04
CA ARG A 140 23.33 -6.76 2.08
C ARG A 140 24.02 -7.11 0.77
N LEU A 141 23.44 -6.73 -0.37
CA LEU A 141 24.07 -6.90 -1.68
C LEU A 141 25.37 -6.09 -1.77
N ALA A 142 25.35 -4.82 -1.35
CA ALA A 142 26.55 -3.98 -1.32
C ALA A 142 27.65 -4.57 -0.41
N MET A 143 27.28 -5.11 0.75
CA MET A 143 28.21 -5.82 1.63
C MET A 143 28.81 -7.05 0.93
N LEU A 144 27.99 -7.90 0.31
CA LEU A 144 28.45 -9.12 -0.37
C LEU A 144 29.37 -8.80 -1.54
N LYS A 145 29.06 -7.77 -2.34
CA LYS A 145 29.93 -7.28 -3.43
C LYS A 145 31.30 -6.87 -2.89
N ARG A 146 31.34 -6.09 -1.79
CA ARG A 146 32.59 -5.68 -1.11
C ARG A 146 33.39 -6.87 -0.61
N THR A 147 32.76 -7.81 0.10
CA THR A 147 33.45 -9.00 0.64
C THR A 147 34.04 -9.87 -0.46
N ARG A 148 33.33 -10.03 -1.58
CA ARG A 148 33.77 -10.86 -2.70
C ARG A 148 34.67 -10.12 -3.70
N ARG A 149 34.95 -8.82 -3.48
CA ARG A 149 35.68 -7.94 -4.41
C ARG A 149 35.11 -7.97 -5.82
N VAL A 150 33.80 -8.19 -5.95
CA VAL A 150 33.10 -8.15 -7.23
C VAL A 150 32.63 -6.72 -7.44
N GLN A 151 33.22 -6.04 -8.42
CA GLN A 151 32.76 -4.74 -8.91
C GLN A 151 32.10 -4.96 -10.26
N THR A 152 30.83 -4.58 -10.38
CA THR A 152 30.19 -4.45 -11.69
C THR A 152 30.60 -3.12 -12.32
N TYR A 153 30.39 -2.99 -13.63
CA TYR A 153 30.62 -1.73 -14.34
C TYR A 153 29.83 -0.57 -13.70
N ASP A 154 28.56 -0.82 -13.35
CA ASP A 154 27.73 0.14 -12.63
C ASP A 154 28.33 0.56 -11.27
N ASP A 155 28.96 -0.35 -10.52
CA ASP A 155 29.55 -0.02 -9.22
C ASP A 155 30.75 0.93 -9.38
N LEU A 156 31.47 0.86 -10.50
CA LEU A 156 32.58 1.77 -10.81
C LEU A 156 32.07 3.16 -11.14
N ILE A 157 31.03 3.24 -11.97
CA ILE A 157 30.36 4.51 -12.30
C ILE A 157 29.78 5.14 -11.02
N ASP A 158 29.13 4.35 -10.17
CA ASP A 158 28.56 4.80 -8.91
C ASP A 158 29.62 5.30 -7.93
N GLY A 159 30.74 4.60 -7.85
CA GLY A 159 31.88 5.02 -7.03
C GLY A 159 32.40 6.40 -7.45
N VAL A 160 32.56 6.64 -8.76
CA VAL A 160 33.03 7.92 -9.29
C VAL A 160 32.00 9.02 -9.08
N ALA A 161 30.73 8.77 -9.42
CA ALA A 161 29.65 9.74 -9.20
C ALA A 161 29.54 10.13 -7.71
N HIS A 162 29.61 9.16 -6.80
CA HIS A 162 29.55 9.41 -5.36
C HIS A 162 30.77 10.18 -4.85
N ALA A 163 31.98 9.84 -5.32
CA ALA A 163 33.20 10.54 -4.94
C ALA A 163 33.20 12.00 -5.46
N LEU A 164 32.69 12.21 -6.67
CA LEU A 164 32.41 13.54 -7.20
C LEU A 164 31.32 14.24 -6.39
N GLY A 165 30.39 13.55 -5.72
CA GLY A 165 29.43 14.17 -4.82
C GLY A 165 30.03 14.73 -3.51
N GLY A 166 31.19 14.21 -3.08
CA GLY A 166 31.74 14.43 -1.73
C GLY A 166 32.79 15.55 -1.59
N ALA A 167 33.35 15.68 -0.39
CA ALA A 167 34.30 16.75 -0.04
C ALA A 167 35.62 16.74 -0.83
N GLN A 168 36.01 15.59 -1.40
CA GLN A 168 37.23 15.44 -2.20
C GLN A 168 37.01 15.66 -3.71
N ARG A 169 35.85 16.21 -4.10
CA ARG A 169 35.46 16.42 -5.50
C ARG A 169 36.54 17.13 -6.32
N LEU A 170 37.01 18.30 -5.87
CA LEU A 170 38.01 19.11 -6.59
C LEU A 170 39.32 18.34 -6.81
N ASP A 171 39.79 17.61 -5.80
CA ASP A 171 41.00 16.80 -5.90
C ASP A 171 40.86 15.66 -6.90
N LEU A 172 39.69 15.04 -6.95
CA LEU A 172 39.37 13.98 -7.91
C LEU A 172 39.33 14.52 -9.34
N VAL A 173 38.62 15.63 -9.57
CA VAL A 173 38.57 16.31 -10.88
C VAL A 173 39.97 16.66 -11.36
N ARG A 174 40.79 17.26 -10.50
CA ARG A 174 42.18 17.61 -10.82
C ARG A 174 43.00 16.39 -11.24
N LYS A 175 42.95 15.29 -10.49
CA LYS A 175 43.67 14.05 -10.82
C LYS A 175 43.20 13.45 -12.14
N LEU A 176 41.89 13.40 -12.37
CA LEU A 176 41.32 12.91 -13.62
C LEU A 176 41.75 13.78 -14.81
N ARG A 177 41.77 15.11 -14.66
CA ARG A 177 42.22 16.04 -15.69
C ARG A 177 43.73 16.04 -15.95
N LEU A 178 44.53 15.61 -14.97
CA LEU A 178 45.95 15.34 -15.17
C LEU A 178 46.19 14.06 -15.98
N GLN A 179 45.40 13.02 -15.71
CA GLN A 179 45.52 11.73 -16.39
C GLN A 179 44.92 11.76 -17.80
N TYR A 180 43.76 12.40 -17.95
CA TYR A 180 43.01 12.51 -19.20
C TYR A 180 42.80 13.98 -19.52
N ARG A 181 43.37 14.45 -20.64
CA ARG A 181 43.32 15.88 -21.00
C ARG A 181 42.02 16.28 -21.69
N ILE A 182 41.42 15.34 -22.40
CA ILE A 182 40.21 15.51 -23.23
C ILE A 182 39.35 14.25 -23.04
N ALA A 183 38.03 14.43 -22.99
CA ALA A 183 37.06 13.33 -23.05
C ALA A 183 36.24 13.44 -24.33
N LEU A 184 36.19 12.34 -25.09
CA LEU A 184 35.35 12.17 -26.27
C LEU A 184 34.32 11.09 -25.95
N VAL A 185 33.04 11.44 -25.98
CA VAL A 185 31.94 10.49 -25.75
C VAL A 185 31.30 10.22 -27.10
N ASP A 186 31.46 9.01 -27.60
CA ASP A 186 30.79 8.51 -28.80
C ASP A 186 29.46 7.84 -28.40
N GLU A 187 28.49 7.83 -29.31
CA GLU A 187 27.12 7.32 -29.05
C GLU A 187 26.44 8.00 -27.84
N PHE A 188 26.51 9.34 -27.76
CA PHE A 188 26.00 10.10 -26.61
C PHE A 188 24.51 9.81 -26.29
N GLN A 189 23.69 9.46 -27.28
CA GLN A 189 22.28 9.10 -27.09
C GLN A 189 22.06 7.88 -26.18
N ASP A 190 23.07 7.01 -26.01
CA ASP A 190 23.01 5.85 -25.11
C ASP A 190 23.52 6.17 -23.69
N THR A 191 23.92 7.42 -23.42
CA THR A 191 24.43 7.86 -22.12
C THR A 191 23.28 8.17 -21.15
N ASP A 192 23.34 7.62 -19.93
CA ASP A 192 22.39 7.97 -18.87
C ASP A 192 22.75 9.30 -18.15
N ASP A 193 21.80 9.86 -17.39
CA ASP A 193 21.99 11.11 -16.65
C ASP A 193 23.19 11.09 -15.69
N ARG A 194 23.55 9.91 -15.17
CA ARG A 194 24.64 9.75 -14.19
C ARG A 194 26.00 9.83 -14.87
N GLN A 195 26.17 9.11 -15.97
CA GLN A 195 27.37 9.17 -16.79
C GLN A 195 27.58 10.58 -17.34
N TRP A 196 26.51 11.23 -17.83
CA TRP A 196 26.56 12.62 -18.22
C TRP A 196 27.02 13.54 -17.08
N GLY A 197 26.46 13.37 -15.88
CA GLY A 197 26.85 14.12 -14.70
C GLY A 197 28.35 14.01 -14.39
N ILE A 198 28.93 12.82 -14.49
CA ILE A 198 30.38 12.60 -14.31
C ILE A 198 31.19 13.38 -15.36
N PHE A 199 30.87 13.19 -16.65
CA PHE A 199 31.60 13.85 -17.74
C PHE A 199 31.48 15.38 -17.67
N HIS A 200 30.28 15.88 -17.39
CA HIS A 200 30.04 17.31 -17.23
C HIS A 200 30.84 17.88 -16.05
N THR A 201 30.82 17.23 -14.87
CA THR A 201 31.57 17.71 -13.69
C THR A 201 33.09 17.69 -13.91
N VAL A 202 33.64 16.70 -14.61
CA VAL A 202 35.10 16.55 -14.77
C VAL A 202 35.65 17.29 -16.00
N PHE A 203 34.94 17.26 -17.12
CA PHE A 203 35.41 17.75 -18.42
C PHE A 203 34.56 18.87 -19.03
N GLY A 204 33.32 19.04 -18.56
CA GLY A 204 32.43 20.12 -19.01
C GLY A 204 32.75 21.47 -18.39
N ASP A 205 31.86 22.44 -18.58
CA ASP A 205 31.95 23.78 -17.99
C ASP A 205 31.34 23.81 -16.57
N SER A 206 31.93 23.01 -15.68
CA SER A 206 31.48 22.86 -14.30
C SER A 206 32.13 23.88 -13.35
N PRO A 207 31.54 24.14 -12.16
CA PRO A 207 32.18 24.95 -11.13
C PRO A 207 33.59 24.47 -10.78
N GLU A 208 33.81 23.16 -10.73
CA GLU A 208 35.09 22.55 -10.38
C GLU A 208 36.16 22.81 -11.45
N VAL A 209 35.79 22.69 -12.72
CA VAL A 209 36.68 22.97 -13.85
C VAL A 209 37.08 24.45 -13.88
N ARG A 210 36.12 25.35 -13.61
CA ARG A 210 36.36 26.80 -13.50
C ARG A 210 37.24 27.14 -12.31
N GLU A 211 36.99 26.56 -11.15
CA GLU A 211 37.77 26.78 -9.92
C GLU A 211 39.21 26.31 -10.07
N LEU A 212 39.45 25.23 -10.80
CA LEU A 212 40.78 24.74 -11.13
C LEU A 212 41.47 25.52 -12.27
N GLY A 213 40.79 26.49 -12.88
CA GLY A 213 41.30 27.26 -14.03
C GLY A 213 41.55 26.42 -15.28
N LEU A 214 40.84 25.29 -15.42
CA LEU A 214 40.98 24.38 -16.55
C LEU A 214 39.98 24.74 -17.65
N PRO A 215 40.34 24.57 -18.94
CA PRO A 215 39.38 24.74 -20.01
C PRO A 215 38.41 23.53 -20.07
N PRO A 216 37.13 23.75 -20.44
CA PRO A 216 36.24 22.68 -20.85
C PRO A 216 36.88 21.85 -21.97
N ALA A 217 36.80 20.53 -21.86
CA ALA A 217 37.44 19.58 -22.76
C ALA A 217 36.57 18.32 -22.97
N LEU A 218 35.26 18.51 -22.95
CA LEU A 218 34.27 17.47 -23.23
C LEU A 218 33.74 17.65 -24.66
N PHE A 219 33.82 16.59 -25.45
CA PHE A 219 33.33 16.53 -26.82
C PHE A 219 32.35 15.37 -26.93
N LEU A 220 31.17 15.63 -27.48
CA LEU A 220 30.11 14.65 -27.66
C LEU A 220 29.96 14.35 -29.14
N ILE A 221 29.88 13.08 -29.48
CA ILE A 221 29.64 12.55 -30.81
C ILE A 221 28.41 11.66 -30.72
N GLY A 222 27.45 11.89 -31.63
CA GLY A 222 26.14 11.26 -31.68
C GLY A 222 25.23 12.00 -32.65
#